data_AF-A0A6I3F626-F1
#
_entry.id   AF-A0A6I3F626-F1
#
_cell.length_a   1.000
_cell.length_b   1.000
_cell.length_c   1.000
_cell.angle_alpha   90.00
_cell.angle_beta   90.00
_cell.angle_gamma   90.00
#
_symmetry.space_group_name_H-M   'P 1'
#
loop_
_entity.id
_entity.type
_entity.pdbx_description
1 polymer ?
#
loop_
_entity_poly.entity_id
_entity_poly.type
_entity_poly.pdbx_seq_one_letter_code
_entity_poly.pdbx_strand_id
1 'polypeptide(L)' 'MSGEFENLRARLEQIAEELSDLAIVRLRESIDAGGHELPVDEKRITRARRAVEKAAAILREPDDGDFG' A
#
# COMPACT_ATOMS: atom_id res chain seq x y z
N MET A 1 -9.12 22.31 -5.06
CA MET A 1 -8.33 21.40 -4.19
C MET A 1 -8.78 19.94 -4.29
N SER A 2 -10.08 19.63 -4.45
CA SER A 2 -10.55 18.23 -4.53
C SER A 2 -9.88 17.36 -5.61
N GLY A 3 -9.50 17.94 -6.76
CA GLY A 3 -8.81 17.19 -7.83
C GLY A 3 -7.36 16.80 -7.52
N GLU A 4 -6.66 17.54 -6.64
CA GLU A 4 -5.26 17.25 -6.30
C GLU A 4 -5.16 16.10 -5.31
N PHE A 5 -6.00 16.09 -4.28
CA PHE A 5 -6.07 14.96 -3.34
C PHE A 5 -6.58 13.69 -4.01
N GLU A 6 -7.52 13.80 -4.95
CA GLU A 6 -7.98 12.66 -5.74
C GLU A 6 -6.86 12.08 -6.63
N ASN A 7 -6.05 12.93 -7.25
CA ASN A 7 -4.88 12.47 -8.01
C ASN A 7 -3.84 11.77 -7.12
N LEU A 8 -3.54 12.35 -5.95
CA LEU A 8 -2.63 11.75 -4.98
C LEU A 8 -3.18 10.43 -4.44
N ARG A 9 -4.48 10.33 -4.16
CA ARG A 9 -5.16 9.11 -3.75
C ARG A 9 -5.02 8.01 -4.80
N ALA A 10 -5.33 8.32 -6.06
CA ALA A 10 -5.20 7.36 -7.15
C ALA A 10 -3.77 6.82 -7.29
N ARG A 11 -2.77 7.69 -7.14
CA ARG A 11 -1.35 7.29 -7.15
C ARG A 11 -0.98 6.40 -5.96
N LEU A 12 -1.50 6.68 -4.77
CA LEU A 12 -1.28 5.83 -3.60
C LEU A 12 -1.95 4.47 -3.78
N GLU A 13 -3.16 4.41 -4.33
CA GLU A 13 -3.86 3.16 -4.63
C GLU A 13 -3.07 2.30 -5.63
N GLN A 14 -2.53 2.92 -6.69
CA GLN A 14 -1.65 2.23 -7.63
C GLN A 14 -0.38 1.68 -6.95
N ILE A 15 0.28 2.47 -6.09
CA ILE A 15 1.46 2.00 -5.35
C ILE A 15 1.10 0.85 -4.41
N ALA A 16 -0.09 0.86 -3.80
CA ALA A 16 -0.55 -0.24 -2.94
C ALA A 16 -0.75 -1.54 -3.74
N GLU A 17 -1.27 -1.45 -4.96
CA GLU A 17 -1.37 -2.58 -5.89
C GLU A 17 0.02 -3.12 -6.28
N GLU A 18 0.94 -2.24 -6.69
CA GLU A 18 2.32 -2.61 -7.04
C GLU A 18 3.04 -3.33 -5.87
N LEU A 19 2.84 -2.85 -4.64
CA LEU A 19 3.37 -3.51 -3.43
C LEU A 19 2.72 -4.88 -3.20
N SER A 20 1.43 -5.04 -3.53
CA SER A 20 0.74 -6.33 -3.41
C SER A 20 1.28 -7.34 -4.41
N ASP A 21 1.50 -6.92 -5.66
CA ASP A 21 2.07 -7.77 -6.71
C ASP A 21 3.51 -8.18 -6.35
N LEU A 22 4.31 -7.24 -5.86
CA LEU A 22 5.66 -7.53 -5.39
C LEU A 22 5.68 -8.53 -4.23
N ALA A 23 4.74 -8.42 -3.28
CA ALA A 23 4.63 -9.39 -2.19
C ALA A 23 4.36 -10.81 -2.70
N ILE A 24 3.47 -10.95 -3.70
CA ILE A 24 3.14 -12.24 -4.32
C ILE A 24 4.37 -12.84 -5.03
N VAL A 25 5.12 -12.01 -5.77
CA VAL A 25 6.36 -12.46 -6.45
C VAL A 25 7.37 -12.95 -5.43
N ARG A 26 7.63 -12.19 -4.36
CA ARG A 26 8.59 -12.57 -3.31
C ARG A 26 8.17 -13.82 -2.55
N LEU A 27 6.88 -14.00 -2.32
CA LEU A 27 6.36 -15.22 -1.70
C LEU A 27 6.63 -16.46 -2.58
N ARG A 28 6.40 -16.35 -3.89
CA ARG A 28 6.70 -17.44 -4.85
C ARG A 28 8.19 -17.77 -4.88
N GLU A 29 9.05 -16.76 -5.01
CA GLU A 29 10.50 -16.94 -4.98
C GLU A 29 10.98 -17.61 -3.68
N SER A 30 10.39 -17.24 -2.54
CA SER A 30 10.69 -17.86 -1.26
C SER A 30 10.30 -19.33 -1.20
N ILE A 31 9.15 -19.70 -1.78
CA ILE A 31 8.69 -21.09 -1.87
C ILE A 31 9.64 -21.89 -2.77
N ASP A 32 10.01 -21.34 -3.93
CA ASP A 32 10.94 -21.96 -4.88
C ASP A 32 12.34 -22.16 -4.30
N ALA A 33 12.79 -21.23 -3.43
CA ALA A 33 14.07 -21.32 -2.73
C ALA A 33 14.07 -22.27 -1.52
N GLY A 34 12.96 -22.96 -1.24
CA GLY A 34 12.86 -23.97 -0.18
C GLY A 34 12.14 -23.52 1.09
N GLY A 35 11.64 -22.28 1.18
CA GLY A 35 10.56 -21.89 2.10
C GLY A 35 10.88 -21.90 3.61
N HIS A 36 12.13 -21.70 4.02
CA HIS A 36 12.50 -21.85 5.45
C HIS A 36 12.19 -20.61 6.32
N GLU A 37 12.04 -19.41 5.75
CA GLU A 37 11.65 -18.20 6.50
C GLU A 37 10.79 -17.26 5.65
N LEU A 38 9.83 -16.55 6.27
CA LEU A 38 9.19 -15.39 5.63
C LEU A 38 10.30 -14.37 5.33
N PRO A 39 10.59 -14.01 4.07
CA PRO A 39 11.65 -13.06 3.78
C PRO A 39 11.41 -11.77 4.57
N VAL A 40 12.47 -11.20 5.15
CA VAL A 40 12.41 -9.86 5.79
C VAL A 40 11.74 -8.85 4.85
N ASP A 41 11.93 -9.04 3.54
CA ASP A 41 11.31 -8.28 2.47
C ASP A 41 9.77 -8.37 2.47
N GLU A 42 9.16 -9.54 2.73
CA GLU A 42 7.70 -9.71 2.73
C GLU A 42 7.03 -8.93 3.87
N LYS A 43 7.61 -8.99 5.08
CA LYS A 43 7.13 -8.20 6.22
C LYS A 43 7.26 -6.70 5.96
N ARG A 44 8.37 -6.29 5.32
CA ARG A 44 8.62 -4.90 4.95
C ARG A 44 7.62 -4.42 3.90
N ILE A 45 7.35 -5.21 2.86
CA ILE A 45 6.37 -4.90 1.80
C ILE A 45 4.96 -4.79 2.40
N THR A 46 4.55 -5.73 3.24
CA THR A 46 3.23 -5.70 3.88
C THR A 46 3.03 -4.45 4.74
N ARG A 47 4.05 -4.06 5.52
CA ARG A 47 4.00 -2.83 6.32
C ARG A 47 3.93 -1.58 5.45
N ALA A 48 4.71 -1.53 4.36
CA ALA A 48 4.67 -0.42 3.41
C ALA A 48 3.28 -0.30 2.76
N ARG A 49 2.69 -1.41 2.30
CA ARG A 49 1.37 -1.43 1.66
C ARG A 49 0.29 -0.87 2.59
N ARG A 50 0.26 -1.33 3.84
CA ARG A 50 -0.67 -0.81 4.86
C ARG A 50 -0.52 0.68 5.12
N ALA A 51 0.71 1.20 5.13
CA ALA A 51 0.95 2.63 5.31
C ALA A 51 0.41 3.45 4.13
N VAL A 52 0.58 2.94 2.90
CA VAL A 52 0.08 3.56 1.67
C VAL A 52 -1.46 3.51 1.62
N GLU A 53 -2.07 2.37 1.91
CA GLU A 53 -3.53 2.22 2.02
C GLU A 53 -4.12 3.21 3.04
N LYS A 54 -3.46 3.35 4.19
CA LYS A 54 -3.87 4.31 5.23
C LYS A 54 -3.79 5.75 4.73
N ALA A 55 -2.72 6.12 4.02
CA ALA A 55 -2.58 7.46 3.45
C ALA A 55 -3.67 7.75 2.41
N ALA A 56 -3.98 6.77 1.53
CA ALA A 56 -5.05 6.90 0.56
C ALA A 56 -6.43 7.07 1.23
N ALA A 57 -6.68 6.36 2.34
CA ALA A 57 -7.90 6.50 3.12
C ALA A 57 -8.05 7.90 3.75
N ILE A 58 -6.96 8.45 4.31
CA ILE A 58 -6.96 9.81 4.89
C ILE A 58 -7.29 10.87 3.83
N LEU A 59 -6.78 10.73 2.60
CA LEU A 59 -7.08 11.65 1.50
C LEU A 59 -8.50 11.50 0.92
N ARG A 60 -9.22 10.43 1.28
CA ARG A 60 -10.61 10.18 0.86
C ARG A 60 -11.61 10.83 1.81
N GLU A 61 -11.28 10.94 3.10
CA GLU A 61 -12.14 11.63 4.06
C GLU A 61 -12.38 13.05 3.51
N PRO A 62 -13.66 13.47 3.37
CA PRO A 62 -13.93 14.88 3.11
C PRO A 62 -13.22 15.68 4.21
N ASP A 63 -12.83 16.92 3.94
CA ASP A 63 -12.42 17.87 4.98
C ASP A 63 -13.62 18.08 5.93
N ASP A 64 -13.95 17.09 6.77
CA ASP A 64 -14.93 17.15 7.86
C ASP A 64 -14.29 17.92 9.03
N GLY A 65 -13.64 19.04 8.70
CA GLY A 65 -12.98 19.97 9.60
C GLY A 65 -13.57 21.38 9.54
N ASP A 66 -14.54 21.64 8.64
CA ASP A 66 -15.34 22.87 8.65
C ASP A 66 -16.72 22.59 9.28
N PHE A 67 -16.71 22.23 10.56
CA PHE A 67 -17.92 22.30 11.38
C PHE A 67 -18.10 23.74 11.85
N GLY A 68 -19.16 24.39 11.36
CA GLY A 68 -19.69 25.64 11.92
C GLY A 68 -20.34 25.47 13.29
#